data_AF-A0A1N7JRZ4-F1
#
_entry.id   AF-A0A1N7JRZ4-F1
#
_cell.length_a   1.000
_cell.length_b   1.000
_cell.length_c   1.000
_cell.angle_alpha   90.00
_cell.angle_beta   90.00
_cell.angle_gamma   90.00
#
_symmetry.space_group_name_H-M   'P 1'
#
loop_
_entity.id
_entity.type
_entity.pdbx_description
1 polymer ?
#
loop_
_entity_poly.entity_id
_entity_poly.type
_entity_poly.pdbx_seq_one_letter_code
_entity_poly.pdbx_strand_id
1 'polypeptide(L)'
;MNTLKTIALTVLTLALFSCGGDKKTDSIPSSSTTGTASETPAVAAESSPDANKYDPKRGLGKHEKIDVSKFDAAMAASGKKVAEVKCTSCHKPTEEKLVGPGWKGVTQKQTPEWIMNFISNPDPMIDVDPELQKQLELCLVRMPNQSLNDTEAREILEYMREIDGAK
;
A
#
# COMPACT_ATOMS: atom_id res chain seq x y z
N MET A 1 -27.73 -32.92 -28.43
CA MET A 1 -29.10 -32.83 -27.88
C MET A 1 -29.10 -31.73 -26.84
N ASN A 2 -29.65 -30.59 -27.21
CA ASN A 2 -29.66 -29.37 -26.42
C ASN A 2 -30.78 -29.44 -25.38
N THR A 3 -30.51 -29.06 -24.14
CA THR A 3 -31.56 -28.58 -23.22
C THR A 3 -31.06 -27.35 -22.50
N LEU A 4 -31.23 -26.23 -23.19
CA LEU A 4 -31.19 -24.87 -22.69
C LEU A 4 -32.43 -24.64 -21.81
N LYS A 5 -32.25 -24.43 -20.50
CA LYS A 5 -33.34 -24.02 -19.60
C LYS A 5 -33.20 -22.53 -19.28
N THR A 6 -34.11 -21.77 -19.89
CA THR A 6 -34.49 -20.39 -19.57
C THR A 6 -35.02 -20.26 -18.14
N ILE A 7 -34.43 -19.39 -17.33
CA ILE A 7 -35.01 -18.83 -16.09
C ILE A 7 -34.60 -17.36 -16.08
N ALA A 8 -35.42 -16.50 -16.68
CA ALA A 8 -36.40 -15.64 -16.01
C ALA A 8 -35.75 -14.40 -15.37
N LEU A 9 -35.72 -13.34 -16.18
CA LEU A 9 -35.39 -11.96 -15.84
C LEU A 9 -36.55 -11.35 -15.03
N THR A 10 -36.38 -11.15 -13.73
CA THR A 10 -37.30 -10.37 -12.90
C THR A 10 -36.74 -8.96 -12.71
N VAL A 11 -37.18 -8.04 -13.58
CA VAL A 11 -37.11 -6.60 -13.36
C VAL A 11 -38.26 -6.25 -12.41
N LEU A 12 -37.95 -5.81 -11.19
CA LEU A 12 -38.93 -5.22 -10.27
C LEU A 12 -38.71 -3.71 -10.19
N THR A 13 -39.62 -2.99 -10.83
CA THR A 13 -39.74 -1.53 -10.85
C THR A 13 -40.41 -0.97 -9.59
N LEU A 14 -39.92 0.22 -9.20
CA LEU A 14 -40.62 1.37 -8.59
C LEU A 14 -41.16 1.29 -7.15
N ALA A 15 -40.66 2.22 -6.32
CA ALA A 15 -41.47 3.29 -5.74
C ALA A 15 -40.58 4.46 -5.26
N LEU A 16 -40.64 5.59 -5.98
CA LEU A 16 -40.33 6.91 -5.43
C LEU A 16 -41.57 7.40 -4.66
N PHE A 17 -41.34 8.06 -3.52
CA PHE A 17 -42.13 9.11 -2.84
C PHE A 17 -42.12 8.91 -1.32
N SER A 18 -41.35 9.74 -0.63
CA SER A 18 -41.84 10.37 0.59
C SER A 18 -41.17 11.75 0.75
N CYS A 19 -42.02 12.74 0.93
CA CYS A 19 -41.74 14.16 1.10
C CYS A 19 -42.41 14.57 2.42
N GLY A 20 -41.77 15.37 3.28
CA GLY A 20 -42.48 16.00 4.39
C GLY A 20 -41.65 16.67 5.49
N GLY A 21 -41.59 18.02 5.42
CA GLY A 21 -41.46 18.97 6.55
C GLY A 21 -40.05 19.22 7.12
N ASP A 22 -39.60 20.41 7.50
CA ASP A 22 -40.21 21.75 7.61
C ASP A 22 -39.08 22.81 7.72
N LYS A 23 -39.38 24.05 7.33
CA LYS A 23 -38.48 25.21 7.39
C LYS A 23 -38.12 25.62 8.83
N LYS A 24 -36.84 25.88 9.08
CA LYS A 24 -36.39 27.07 9.83
C LYS A 24 -35.07 27.60 9.26
N THR A 25 -35.18 28.78 8.66
CA THR A 25 -34.15 29.82 8.64
C THR A 25 -33.72 30.12 10.07
N ASP A 26 -32.40 30.17 10.33
CA ASP A 26 -31.78 31.21 11.13
C ASP A 26 -30.25 31.19 10.90
N SER A 27 -29.78 32.26 10.27
CA SER A 27 -28.62 33.09 10.61
C SER A 27 -27.29 32.43 11.00
N ILE A 28 -26.27 32.78 10.19
CA ILE A 28 -24.84 32.73 10.51
C ILE A 28 -24.56 33.41 11.86
N PRO A 29 -23.68 32.82 12.69
CA PRO A 29 -22.72 33.61 13.42
C PRO A 29 -21.29 33.16 13.07
N SER A 30 -20.55 34.11 12.53
CA SER A 30 -19.10 34.18 12.66
C SER A 30 -18.79 34.39 14.15
N SER A 31 -18.04 33.49 14.77
CA SER A 31 -17.31 33.79 16.00
C SER A 31 -16.17 32.78 16.18
N SER A 32 -14.99 33.37 16.16
CA SER A 32 -13.70 32.84 16.55
C SER A 32 -13.77 32.12 17.90
N THR A 33 -13.33 30.86 17.95
CA THR A 33 -12.88 30.24 19.19
C THR A 33 -11.65 29.40 18.90
N THR A 34 -10.54 29.93 19.42
CA THR A 34 -9.26 29.31 19.76
C THR A 34 -9.35 27.79 19.97
N GLY A 35 -8.84 27.03 19.00
CA GLY A 35 -8.55 25.61 19.16
C GLY A 35 -7.15 25.44 19.75
N THR A 36 -7.11 25.07 21.02
CA THR A 36 -5.93 24.55 21.72
C THR A 36 -5.25 23.49 20.85
N ALA A 37 -4.04 23.82 20.39
CA ALA A 37 -3.13 22.87 19.78
C ALA A 37 -2.73 21.83 20.82
N SER A 38 -3.23 20.61 20.65
CA SER A 38 -2.68 19.44 21.32
C SER A 38 -1.50 18.97 20.48
N GLU A 39 -0.29 19.33 20.92
CA GLU A 39 0.97 18.84 20.38
C GLU A 39 1.02 17.31 20.55
N THR A 40 0.77 16.58 19.46
CA THR A 40 1.34 15.25 19.31
C THR A 40 2.79 15.47 18.86
N PRO A 41 3.81 14.92 19.57
CA PRO A 41 5.16 14.99 19.08
C PRO A 41 5.22 14.22 17.76
N ALA A 42 5.35 14.95 16.66
CA ALA A 42 5.88 14.41 15.44
C ALA A 42 7.25 13.83 15.81
N VAL A 43 7.36 12.51 15.86
CA VAL A 43 8.64 11.84 15.92
C VAL A 43 9.35 12.26 14.65
N ALA A 44 10.26 13.22 14.79
CA ALA A 44 11.12 13.68 13.74
C ALA A 44 11.83 12.44 13.20
N ALA A 45 11.50 12.06 11.97
CA ALA A 45 12.29 11.11 11.23
C ALA A 45 13.71 11.68 11.18
N GLU A 46 14.64 11.01 11.85
CA GLU A 46 16.06 11.32 11.73
C GLU A 46 16.41 11.23 10.24
N SER A 47 16.54 12.40 9.64
CA SER A 47 16.78 12.54 8.22
C SER A 47 18.28 12.45 8.02
N SER A 48 18.77 11.26 7.67
CA SER A 48 20.14 11.12 7.15
C SER A 48 20.32 12.06 5.95
N PRO A 49 21.46 12.76 5.81
CA PRO A 49 21.71 13.65 4.67
C PRO A 49 21.60 12.92 3.31
N ASP A 50 21.75 11.60 3.29
CA ASP A 50 21.65 10.77 2.08
C ASP A 50 20.21 10.35 1.73
N ALA A 51 19.21 10.58 2.59
CA ALA A 51 17.84 10.10 2.36
C ALA A 51 17.21 10.65 1.07
N ASN A 52 17.59 11.87 0.68
CA ASN A 52 17.09 12.57 -0.51
C ASN A 52 17.86 12.21 -1.79
N LYS A 53 18.93 11.43 -1.71
CA LYS A 53 19.76 11.05 -2.86
C LYS A 53 19.41 9.64 -3.32
N TYR A 54 18.97 9.49 -4.56
CA TYR A 54 18.71 8.17 -5.14
C TYR A 54 19.99 7.32 -5.23
N ASP A 55 19.86 6.06 -4.88
CA ASP A 55 20.89 5.02 -5.05
C ASP A 55 20.24 3.75 -5.66
N PRO A 56 20.80 3.12 -6.71
CA PRO A 56 20.17 1.97 -7.36
C PRO A 56 19.98 0.72 -6.49
N LYS A 57 20.79 0.56 -5.44
CA LYS A 57 20.70 -0.59 -4.52
C LYS A 57 19.85 -0.29 -3.31
N ARG A 58 19.72 0.96 -2.88
CA ARG A 58 18.99 1.36 -1.67
C ARG A 58 17.63 1.99 -1.98
N GLY A 59 17.46 2.52 -3.19
CA GLY A 59 16.33 3.35 -3.57
C GLY A 59 16.44 4.79 -3.09
N LEU A 60 15.28 5.42 -2.90
CA LEU A 60 15.12 6.78 -2.38
C LEU A 60 14.29 6.75 -1.10
N GLY A 61 14.84 7.23 0.02
CA GLY A 61 14.14 7.20 1.32
C GLY A 61 15.07 7.12 2.52
N LYS A 62 14.50 6.94 3.71
CA LYS A 62 15.24 6.97 5.00
C LYS A 62 15.82 5.62 5.44
N HIS A 63 15.37 4.51 4.85
CA HIS A 63 15.78 3.19 5.31
C HIS A 63 17.20 2.90 4.83
N GLU A 64 18.08 2.64 5.81
CA GLU A 64 19.47 2.30 5.63
C GLU A 64 19.80 1.10 6.54
N LYS A 65 20.64 0.17 6.05
CA LYS A 65 21.19 -0.96 6.83
C LYS A 65 20.12 -1.82 7.51
N ILE A 66 19.24 -2.41 6.72
CA ILE A 66 18.20 -3.31 7.21
C ILE A 66 18.79 -4.69 7.49
N ASP A 67 18.81 -5.09 8.76
CA ASP A 67 19.28 -6.42 9.15
C ASP A 67 18.25 -7.50 8.81
N VAL A 68 18.69 -8.41 7.95
CA VAL A 68 17.97 -9.62 7.52
C VAL A 68 18.82 -10.89 7.74
N SER A 69 19.86 -10.81 8.55
CA SER A 69 20.79 -11.93 8.81
C SER A 69 20.12 -13.15 9.42
N LYS A 70 19.03 -12.93 10.18
CA LYS A 70 18.20 -13.97 10.77
C LYS A 70 16.77 -13.85 10.24
N PHE A 71 16.13 -15.00 10.04
CA PHE A 71 14.70 -15.07 9.73
C PHE A 71 13.86 -15.07 11.00
N ASP A 72 12.73 -14.36 10.98
CA ASP A 72 11.74 -14.32 12.04
C ASP A 72 10.35 -14.73 11.50
N ALA A 73 9.93 -15.95 11.81
CA ALA A 73 8.65 -16.50 11.38
C ALA A 73 7.43 -15.75 11.96
N ALA A 74 7.54 -15.19 13.17
CA ALA A 74 6.45 -14.43 13.76
C ALA A 74 6.27 -13.09 13.05
N MET A 75 7.38 -12.43 12.70
CA MET A 75 7.38 -11.20 11.90
C MET A 75 6.84 -11.44 10.49
N ALA A 76 7.24 -12.53 9.83
CA ALA A 76 6.67 -12.92 8.53
C ALA A 76 5.15 -13.15 8.62
N ALA A 77 4.68 -13.81 9.68
CA ALA A 77 3.26 -14.03 9.91
C ALA A 77 2.47 -12.72 10.14
N SER A 78 3.07 -11.74 10.83
CA SER A 78 2.50 -10.38 10.93
C SER A 78 2.46 -9.69 9.56
N GLY A 79 3.55 -9.75 8.81
CA GLY A 79 3.67 -9.16 7.48
C GLY A 79 2.65 -9.69 6.50
N LYS A 80 2.36 -10.99 6.56
CA LYS A 80 1.30 -11.62 5.78
C LYS A 80 -0.07 -10.99 6.06
N LYS A 81 -0.42 -10.75 7.33
CA LYS A 81 -1.70 -10.13 7.71
C LYS A 81 -1.80 -8.70 7.18
N VAL A 82 -0.71 -7.93 7.25
CA VAL A 82 -0.67 -6.57 6.69
C VAL A 82 -0.84 -6.64 5.17
N ALA A 83 -0.11 -7.53 4.49
CA ALA A 83 -0.20 -7.73 3.05
C ALA A 83 -1.61 -8.15 2.60
N GLU A 84 -2.28 -9.01 3.35
CA GLU A 84 -3.66 -9.44 3.08
C GLU A 84 -4.66 -8.29 3.02
N VAL A 85 -4.42 -7.22 3.80
CA VAL A 85 -5.29 -6.04 3.83
C VAL A 85 -4.86 -4.99 2.81
N LYS A 86 -3.55 -4.78 2.65
CA LYS A 86 -3.00 -3.61 1.92
C LYS A 86 -2.40 -3.94 0.55
N CYS A 87 -2.17 -5.22 0.20
CA CYS A 87 -1.35 -5.57 -0.96
C CYS A 87 -1.95 -6.64 -1.88
N THR A 88 -2.68 -7.62 -1.34
CA THR A 88 -3.17 -8.80 -2.09
C THR A 88 -4.22 -8.49 -3.15
N SER A 89 -4.89 -7.33 -3.05
CA SER A 89 -5.77 -6.82 -4.11
C SER A 89 -5.02 -6.58 -5.42
N CYS A 90 -3.70 -6.36 -5.36
CA CYS A 90 -2.86 -6.03 -6.52
C CYS A 90 -1.75 -7.04 -6.79
N HIS A 91 -1.24 -7.72 -5.75
CA HIS A 91 -0.07 -8.59 -5.84
C HIS A 91 -0.37 -10.03 -5.41
N LYS A 92 0.30 -11.00 -6.05
CA LYS A 92 0.27 -12.42 -5.69
C LYS A 92 1.60 -12.84 -5.03
N PRO A 93 1.58 -13.83 -4.12
CA PRO A 93 2.81 -14.42 -3.57
C PRO A 93 3.55 -15.32 -4.59
N THR A 94 3.04 -15.44 -5.80
CA THR A 94 3.63 -16.22 -6.90
C THR A 94 4.35 -15.29 -7.89
N GLU A 95 4.73 -15.80 -9.06
CA GLU A 95 5.25 -14.99 -10.17
C GLU A 95 4.14 -14.31 -11.00
N GLU A 96 2.88 -14.70 -10.77
CA GLU A 96 1.74 -14.24 -11.55
C GLU A 96 1.48 -12.74 -11.34
N LYS A 97 1.36 -12.01 -12.46
CA LYS A 97 0.90 -10.61 -12.46
C LYS A 97 -0.62 -10.56 -12.29
N LEU A 98 -1.10 -9.80 -11.30
CA LEU A 98 -2.53 -9.50 -11.13
C LEU A 98 -2.82 -8.07 -11.61
N VAL A 99 -2.52 -7.08 -10.76
CA VAL A 99 -2.45 -5.66 -11.15
C VAL A 99 -0.99 -5.24 -11.15
N GLY A 100 -0.31 -5.49 -10.03
CA GLY A 100 1.14 -5.39 -9.92
C GLY A 100 1.83 -6.74 -10.18
N PRO A 101 3.17 -6.75 -10.25
CA PRO A 101 3.94 -7.98 -10.45
C PRO A 101 3.80 -8.93 -9.27
N GLY A 102 3.97 -10.23 -9.52
CA GLY A 102 4.07 -11.23 -8.46
C GLY A 102 5.32 -11.04 -7.61
N TRP A 103 5.25 -11.41 -6.32
CA TRP A 103 6.33 -11.18 -5.36
C TRP A 103 7.40 -12.28 -5.32
N LYS A 104 7.17 -13.44 -5.93
CA LYS A 104 8.15 -14.52 -5.89
C LYS A 104 9.47 -14.10 -6.58
N GLY A 105 10.56 -14.24 -5.84
CA GLY A 105 11.92 -13.86 -6.17
C GLY A 105 12.25 -12.39 -5.94
N VAL A 106 11.37 -11.57 -5.35
CA VAL A 106 11.61 -10.13 -5.19
C VAL A 106 12.81 -9.83 -4.29
N THR A 107 12.99 -10.59 -3.20
CA THR A 107 14.10 -10.39 -2.24
C THR A 107 15.44 -10.94 -2.75
N GLN A 108 15.41 -11.67 -3.87
CA GLN A 108 16.60 -12.10 -4.59
C GLN A 108 17.04 -11.06 -5.63
N LYS A 109 16.12 -10.23 -6.09
CA LYS A 109 16.35 -9.19 -7.11
C LYS A 109 16.71 -7.85 -6.50
N GLN A 110 16.00 -7.48 -5.41
CA GLN A 110 16.12 -6.19 -4.75
C GLN A 110 16.62 -6.34 -3.32
N THR A 111 17.33 -5.32 -2.84
CA THR A 111 17.82 -5.29 -1.46
C THR A 111 16.68 -5.03 -0.47
N PRO A 112 16.87 -5.39 0.81
CA PRO A 112 15.97 -5.01 1.90
C PRO A 112 15.66 -3.50 1.96
N GLU A 113 16.69 -2.65 1.85
CA GLU A 113 16.56 -1.20 1.89
C GLU A 113 15.71 -0.68 0.73
N TRP A 114 15.96 -1.20 -0.47
CA TRP A 114 15.22 -0.81 -1.67
C TRP A 114 13.75 -1.15 -1.53
N ILE A 115 13.43 -2.36 -1.06
CA ILE A 115 12.05 -2.79 -0.87
C ILE A 115 11.36 -1.90 0.17
N MET A 116 11.98 -1.68 1.34
CA MET A 116 11.39 -0.86 2.40
C MET A 116 11.20 0.60 1.99
N ASN A 117 12.16 1.19 1.28
CA ASN A 117 12.03 2.57 0.77
C ASN A 117 10.92 2.67 -0.28
N PHE A 118 10.79 1.69 -1.16
CA PHE A 118 9.76 1.69 -2.18
C PHE A 118 8.36 1.53 -1.59
N ILE A 119 8.11 0.48 -0.80
CA ILE A 119 6.74 0.19 -0.33
C ILE A 119 6.21 1.25 0.64
N SER A 120 7.09 1.96 1.35
CA SER A 120 6.74 3.03 2.28
C SER A 120 6.49 4.38 1.60
N ASN A 121 7.10 4.61 0.43
CA ASN A 121 6.97 5.87 -0.30
C ASN A 121 7.11 5.68 -1.82
N PRO A 122 6.13 5.03 -2.48
CA PRO A 122 6.31 4.52 -3.84
C PRO A 122 6.40 5.64 -4.88
N ASP A 123 5.61 6.69 -4.75
CA ASP A 123 5.50 7.75 -5.77
C ASP A 123 6.87 8.35 -6.14
N PRO A 124 7.61 9.01 -5.23
CA PRO A 124 8.87 9.63 -5.61
C PRO A 124 9.93 8.61 -6.07
N MET A 125 9.82 7.35 -5.63
CA MET A 125 10.75 6.30 -6.06
C MET A 125 10.47 5.81 -7.48
N ILE A 126 9.20 5.70 -7.90
CA ILE A 126 8.83 5.34 -9.29
C ILE A 126 9.33 6.39 -10.29
N ASP A 127 9.40 7.66 -9.89
CA ASP A 127 9.83 8.74 -10.78
C ASP A 127 11.33 8.67 -11.13
N VAL A 128 12.14 8.03 -10.28
CA VAL A 128 13.61 8.02 -10.42
C VAL A 128 14.21 6.63 -10.62
N ASP A 129 13.52 5.56 -10.23
CA ASP A 129 14.05 4.20 -10.31
C ASP A 129 13.76 3.55 -11.67
N PRO A 130 14.79 3.21 -12.47
CA PRO A 130 14.58 2.65 -13.81
C PRO A 130 13.91 1.27 -13.81
N GLU A 131 14.02 0.48 -12.74
CA GLU A 131 13.33 -0.82 -12.66
C GLU A 131 11.84 -0.61 -12.41
N LEU A 132 11.48 0.30 -11.49
CA LEU A 132 10.07 0.65 -11.27
C LEU A 132 9.41 1.29 -12.48
N GLN A 133 10.13 2.09 -13.26
CA GLN A 133 9.62 2.65 -14.52
C GLN A 133 9.29 1.55 -15.53
N LYS A 134 10.14 0.54 -15.69
CA LYS A 134 9.83 -0.64 -16.52
C LYS A 134 8.62 -1.40 -16.00
N GLN A 135 8.52 -1.57 -14.67
CA GLN A 135 7.35 -2.22 -14.07
C GLN A 135 6.08 -1.42 -14.30
N LEU A 136 6.15 -0.07 -14.29
CA LEU A 136 5.01 0.79 -14.60
C LEU A 136 4.54 0.61 -16.05
N GLU A 137 5.47 0.49 -17.01
CA GLU A 137 5.12 0.19 -18.40
C GLU A 137 4.45 -1.19 -18.56
N LEU A 138 4.86 -2.19 -17.77
CA LEU A 138 4.30 -3.54 -17.79
C LEU A 138 2.95 -3.66 -17.08
N CYS A 139 2.74 -2.87 -16.03
CA CYS A 139 1.54 -2.93 -15.19
C CYS A 139 0.49 -1.89 -15.58
N LEU A 140 0.89 -0.81 -16.26
CA LEU A 140 0.05 0.33 -16.66
C LEU A 140 -0.68 1.03 -15.51
N VAL A 141 -0.34 0.68 -14.27
CA VAL A 141 -0.92 1.20 -13.04
C VAL A 141 0.21 1.53 -12.09
N ARG A 142 0.21 2.76 -11.60
CA ARG A 142 1.17 3.22 -10.60
C ARG A 142 0.79 2.67 -9.23
N MET A 143 1.76 2.13 -8.49
CA MET A 143 1.52 1.62 -7.14
C MET A 143 1.20 2.79 -6.19
N PRO A 144 0.01 2.83 -5.57
CA PRO A 144 -0.34 3.90 -4.64
C PRO A 144 0.35 3.69 -3.29
N ASN A 145 0.61 4.79 -2.58
CA ASN A 145 1.09 4.73 -1.20
C ASN A 145 0.04 4.06 -0.28
N GLN A 146 0.44 2.98 0.40
CA GLN A 146 -0.41 2.22 1.33
C GLN A 146 -0.38 2.76 2.77
N SER A 147 0.28 3.90 2.98
CA SER A 147 0.47 4.54 4.29
C SER A 147 1.05 3.57 5.32
N LEU A 148 2.09 2.84 4.92
CA LEU A 148 2.80 1.92 5.80
C LEU A 148 3.60 2.69 6.84
N ASN A 149 3.60 2.22 8.08
CA ASN A 149 4.64 2.59 9.03
C ASN A 149 5.87 1.68 8.89
N ASP A 150 6.97 2.04 9.56
CA ASP A 150 8.25 1.32 9.44
C ASP A 150 8.17 -0.14 9.88
N THR A 151 7.37 -0.43 10.91
CA THR A 151 7.15 -1.80 11.40
C THR A 151 6.41 -2.63 10.36
N GLU A 152 5.30 -2.11 9.83
CA GLU A 152 4.52 -2.79 8.78
C GLU A 152 5.37 -3.07 7.53
N ALA A 153 6.18 -2.10 7.11
CA ALA A 153 7.09 -2.26 5.98
C ALA A 153 8.14 -3.36 6.24
N ARG A 154 8.72 -3.39 7.44
CA ARG A 154 9.69 -4.43 7.83
C ARG A 154 9.04 -5.81 7.92
N GLU A 155 7.82 -5.90 8.43
CA GLU A 155 7.04 -7.13 8.50
C GLU A 155 6.70 -7.67 7.10
N ILE A 156 6.24 -6.80 6.20
CA ILE A 156 5.97 -7.17 4.79
C ILE A 156 7.24 -7.68 4.10
N LEU A 157 8.39 -7.02 4.31
CA LEU A 157 9.68 -7.51 3.80
C LEU A 157 9.98 -8.92 4.32
N GLU A 158 9.76 -9.20 5.61
CA GLU A 158 9.99 -10.54 6.16
C GLU A 158 9.07 -11.60 5.53
N TYR A 159 7.82 -11.22 5.24
CA TYR A 159 6.91 -12.10 4.51
C TYR A 159 7.37 -12.35 3.07
N MET A 160 7.87 -11.33 2.37
CA MET A 160 8.49 -11.51 1.05
C MET A 160 9.70 -12.44 1.11
N ARG A 161 10.50 -12.38 2.18
CA ARG A 161 11.62 -13.31 2.39
C ARG A 161 11.14 -14.73 2.63
N GLU A 162 10.05 -14.93 3.36
CA GLU A 162 9.43 -16.26 3.55
C GLU A 162 8.96 -16.85 2.21
N ILE A 163 8.31 -16.04 1.36
CA ILE A 163 7.90 -16.43 0.00
C ILE A 163 9.12 -16.91 -0.81
N ASP A 164 10.27 -16.26 -0.62
CA ASP A 164 11.52 -16.56 -1.32
C ASP A 164 12.38 -17.62 -0.64
N GLY A 165 11.87 -18.25 0.43
CA GLY A 165 12.44 -19.45 1.04
C GLY A 165 13.28 -19.24 2.30
N ALA A 166 13.30 -18.03 2.88
CA ALA A 166 13.92 -17.81 4.19
C ALA A 166 13.18 -18.60 5.29
N LYS A 167 13.95 -19.20 6.22
CA LYS A 167 13.46 -20.05 7.32
C LYS A 167 14.39 -19.96 8.53
#